data_AF-A0A1E7L5X3-F1
#
_entry.id   AF-A0A1E7L5X3-F1
#
_cell.length_a   1.000
_cell.length_b   1.000
_cell.length_c   1.000
_cell.angle_alpha   90.00
_cell.angle_beta   90.00
_cell.angle_gamma   90.00
#
_symmetry.space_group_name_H-M   'P 1'
#
loop_
_entity.id
_entity.type
_entity.pdbx_description
1 polymer ?
#
loop_
_entity_poly.entity_id
_entity_poly.type
_entity_poly.pdbx_seq_one_letter_code
_entity_poly.pdbx_strand_id
1 'polypeptide(L)'
;SLLVVQLGPRVTEETVLGRLEGVPCGVSAAVDGLAGVPRAVELAVATVRATGAEATGPVRLSDAWLDVLAARAGHFASHLADDVLGGLRAAGVPAAERERLLETVRAHLAGSGSIAETARALYCHRNTVQQRFARFHELTGRDIRRPEDAALLALALRAREDAAG
;
A
#
# COMPACT_ATOMS: atom_id res chain seq x y z
N SER A 1 -6.24 -3.99 22.88
CA SER A 1 -7.65 -3.89 23.33
C SER A 1 -8.57 -3.98 22.14
N LEU A 2 -9.82 -4.44 22.33
CA LEU A 2 -10.83 -4.51 21.27
C LEU A 2 -12.00 -3.58 21.62
N LEU A 3 -12.47 -2.81 20.65
CA LEU A 3 -13.64 -1.95 20.76
C LEU A 3 -14.62 -2.31 19.64
N VAL A 4 -15.86 -2.62 20.00
CA VAL A 4 -16.96 -2.83 19.05
C VAL A 4 -18.00 -1.74 19.31
N VAL A 5 -18.36 -0.98 18.27
CA VAL A 5 -19.28 0.16 18.40
C VAL A 5 -20.51 -0.10 17.54
N GLN A 6 -21.69 -0.01 18.15
CA GLN A 6 -22.94 0.01 17.41
C GLN A 6 -23.16 1.42 16.84
N LEU A 7 -23.20 1.52 15.52
CA LEU A 7 -23.48 2.77 14.82
C LEU A 7 -24.98 3.09 14.84
N GLY A 8 -25.31 4.38 14.76
CA GLY A 8 -26.69 4.86 14.76
C GLY A 8 -26.78 6.34 14.41
N PRO A 9 -27.97 6.96 14.53
CA PRO A 9 -28.21 8.33 14.07
C PRO A 9 -27.32 9.40 14.71
N ARG A 10 -26.79 9.13 15.91
CA ARG A 10 -25.93 10.04 16.68
C ARG A 10 -24.49 9.56 16.82
N VAL A 11 -24.20 8.33 16.39
CA VAL A 11 -22.89 7.69 16.52
C VAL A 11 -22.52 7.17 15.14
N THR A 12 -21.87 8.03 14.36
CA THR A 12 -21.37 7.69 13.03
C THR A 12 -19.94 7.17 13.12
N GLU A 13 -19.52 6.44 12.08
CA GLU A 13 -18.13 5.99 11.96
C GLU A 13 -17.14 7.16 12.09
N GLU A 14 -17.41 8.27 11.41
CA GLU A 14 -16.57 9.47 11.45
C GLU A 14 -16.44 10.05 12.87
N THR A 15 -17.54 10.11 13.63
CA THR A 15 -17.50 10.60 15.02
C THR A 15 -16.68 9.67 15.92
N VAL A 16 -16.77 8.36 15.70
CA VAL A 16 -15.99 7.37 16.45
C VAL A 16 -14.50 7.51 16.12
N LEU A 17 -14.15 7.63 14.84
CA LEU A 17 -12.76 7.76 14.41
C LEU A 17 -12.13 9.07 14.88
N GLY A 18 -12.87 10.19 14.86
CA GLY A 18 -12.41 11.46 15.43
C GLY A 18 -12.06 11.34 16.92
N ARG A 19 -12.77 10.50 17.68
CA ARG A 19 -12.45 10.23 19.10
C ARG A 19 -11.26 9.31 19.30
N LEU A 20 -10.88 8.57 18.27
CA LEU A 20 -9.72 7.67 18.27
C LEU A 20 -8.49 8.32 17.60
N GLU A 21 -8.57 9.60 17.23
CA GLU A 21 -7.39 10.35 16.80
C GLU A 21 -6.26 10.24 17.83
N GLY A 22 -5.04 9.98 17.36
CA GLY A 22 -3.90 9.73 18.24
C GLY A 22 -3.81 8.31 18.81
N VAL A 23 -4.80 7.43 18.55
CA VAL A 23 -4.81 6.04 19.02
C VAL A 23 -4.49 5.10 17.86
N PRO A 24 -3.32 4.44 17.86
CA PRO A 24 -2.96 3.44 16.86
C PRO A 24 -3.91 2.24 16.95
N CYS A 25 -4.81 2.12 15.98
CA CYS A 25 -5.75 1.00 15.93
C CYS A 25 -6.18 0.69 14.50
N GLY A 26 -6.56 -0.56 14.26
CA GLY A 26 -7.05 -1.03 12.97
C GLY A 26 -8.57 -1.02 12.98
N VAL A 27 -9.16 -0.60 11.88
CA VAL A 27 -10.60 -0.38 11.75
C VAL A 27 -11.11 -1.20 10.57
N SER A 28 -12.00 -2.15 10.85
CA SER A 28 -12.70 -2.90 9.81
C SER A 28 -13.81 -2.07 9.18
N ALA A 29 -14.32 -2.51 8.02
CA ALA A 29 -15.59 -2.01 7.52
C ALA A 29 -16.72 -2.25 8.55
N ALA A 30 -17.72 -1.37 8.53
CA ALA A 30 -18.97 -1.61 9.27
C ALA A 30 -19.64 -2.89 8.78
N VAL A 31 -20.27 -3.61 9.70
CA VAL A 31 -20.96 -4.87 9.43
C VAL A 31 -22.39 -4.83 9.97
N ASP A 32 -23.30 -5.48 9.25
CA ASP A 32 -24.69 -5.61 9.68
C ASP A 32 -24.87 -6.80 10.62
N GLY A 33 -25.44 -6.52 11.79
CA GLY A 33 -25.75 -7.52 12.80
C GLY A 33 -24.52 -8.14 13.48
N LEU A 34 -24.78 -8.93 14.53
CA LEU A 34 -23.72 -9.51 15.36
C LEU A 34 -22.92 -10.63 14.67
N ALA A 35 -23.50 -11.28 13.66
CA ALA A 35 -22.84 -12.36 12.93
C ALA A 35 -21.61 -11.90 12.13
N GLY A 36 -21.54 -10.63 11.74
CA GLY A 36 -20.39 -10.06 11.04
C GLY A 36 -19.23 -9.67 11.96
N VAL A 37 -19.47 -9.57 13.27
CA VAL A 37 -18.47 -9.07 14.23
C VAL A 37 -17.20 -9.91 14.27
N PRO A 38 -17.22 -11.26 14.27
CA PRO A 38 -15.98 -12.05 14.29
C PRO A 38 -15.05 -11.73 13.11
N ARG A 39 -15.61 -11.59 11.90
CA ARG A 39 -14.85 -11.21 10.69
C ARG A 39 -14.33 -9.77 10.79
N ALA A 40 -15.14 -8.84 11.29
CA ALA A 40 -14.74 -7.46 11.52
C ALA A 40 -13.55 -7.37 12.48
N VAL A 41 -13.61 -8.09 13.60
CA VAL A 41 -12.52 -8.18 14.59
C VAL A 41 -11.26 -8.74 13.95
N GLU A 42 -11.36 -9.84 13.19
CA GLU A 42 -10.21 -10.43 12.50
C GLU A 42 -9.53 -9.43 11.56
N LEU A 43 -10.32 -8.72 10.75
CA LEU A 43 -9.81 -7.75 9.79
C LEU A 43 -9.21 -6.52 10.48
N ALA A 44 -9.86 -5.98 11.51
CA ALA A 44 -9.34 -4.86 12.31
C ALA A 44 -8.00 -5.20 12.97
N VAL A 45 -7.89 -6.40 13.56
CA VAL A 45 -6.64 -6.89 14.17
C VAL A 45 -5.56 -7.09 13.12
N ALA A 46 -5.91 -7.58 11.93
CA ALA A 46 -4.95 -7.72 10.85
C ALA A 46 -4.45 -6.37 10.34
N THR A 47 -5.34 -5.37 10.21
CA THR A 47 -4.98 -4.01 9.80
C THR A 47 -3.93 -3.40 10.72
N VAL A 48 -4.17 -3.37 12.04
CA VAL A 48 -3.20 -2.77 12.98
C VAL A 48 -1.87 -3.51 13.02
N ARG A 49 -1.88 -4.84 12.81
CA ARG A 49 -0.65 -5.64 12.77
C ARG A 49 0.17 -5.37 11.51
N ALA A 50 -0.49 -5.16 10.39
CA ALA A 50 0.16 -4.91 9.10
C ALA A 50 0.72 -3.49 9.00
N THR A 51 0.06 -2.49 9.60
CA THR A 51 0.48 -1.08 9.50
C THR A 51 1.57 -0.70 10.49
N GLY A 52 2.02 -1.64 11.33
CA GLY A 52 3.17 -1.49 12.22
C GLY A 52 3.02 -0.44 13.33
N ALA A 53 4.14 -0.18 14.02
CA ALA A 53 4.24 0.74 15.16
C ALA A 53 4.27 2.24 14.77
N GLU A 54 4.38 2.54 13.47
CA GLU A 54 4.42 3.91 12.95
C GLU A 54 3.04 4.56 12.84
N ALA A 55 1.97 3.77 12.88
CA ALA A 55 0.61 4.30 12.91
C ALA A 55 0.43 5.18 14.17
N THR A 56 0.07 6.44 13.97
CA THR A 56 -0.20 7.39 15.05
C THR A 56 -1.69 7.55 15.33
N GLY A 57 -2.55 6.85 14.60
CA GLY A 57 -4.00 6.97 14.67
C GLY A 57 -4.73 5.78 14.07
N PRO A 58 -6.05 5.89 13.87
CA PRO A 58 -6.86 4.81 13.33
C PRO A 58 -6.53 4.58 11.86
N VAL A 59 -6.31 3.34 11.47
CA VAL A 59 -6.09 2.92 10.09
C VAL A 59 -7.27 2.08 9.62
N ARG A 60 -7.92 2.54 8.55
CA ARG A 60 -9.03 1.80 7.94
C ARG A 60 -8.49 0.68 7.07
N LEU A 61 -9.16 -0.47 7.11
CA LEU A 61 -8.87 -1.60 6.24
C LEU A 61 -8.92 -1.22 4.75
N SER A 62 -9.83 -0.32 4.36
CA SER A 62 -9.94 0.18 2.98
C SER A 62 -8.63 0.74 2.45
N ASP A 63 -7.83 1.31 3.33
CA ASP A 63 -6.62 2.04 2.99
C ASP A 63 -5.36 1.16 3.17
N ALA A 64 -5.52 -0.02 3.79
CA ALA A 64 -4.45 -0.91 4.21
C ALA A 64 -4.57 -2.35 3.66
N TRP A 65 -5.43 -2.59 2.67
CA TRP A 65 -5.62 -3.93 2.10
C TRP A 65 -4.32 -4.54 1.57
N LEU A 66 -3.50 -3.74 0.90
CA LEU A 66 -2.23 -4.22 0.35
C LEU A 66 -1.25 -4.60 1.46
N ASP A 67 -1.15 -3.80 2.50
CA ASP A 67 -0.29 -4.07 3.66
C ASP A 67 -0.75 -5.34 4.39
N VAL A 68 -2.07 -5.48 4.61
CA VAL A 68 -2.66 -6.69 5.22
C VAL A 68 -2.37 -7.94 4.40
N LEU A 69 -2.48 -7.86 3.07
CA LEU A 69 -2.23 -9.00 2.18
C LEU A 69 -0.73 -9.34 2.12
N ALA A 70 0.14 -8.34 2.06
CA ALA A 70 1.60 -8.54 2.09
C ALA A 70 2.03 -9.21 3.41
N ALA A 71 1.61 -8.68 4.55
CA ALA A 71 1.90 -9.26 5.86
C ALA A 71 1.38 -10.69 5.99
N ARG A 72 0.18 -10.98 5.47
CA ARG A 72 -0.41 -12.34 5.49
C ARG A 72 0.27 -13.33 4.54
N ALA A 73 0.87 -12.86 3.46
CA ALA A 73 1.61 -13.72 2.54
C ALA A 73 2.92 -14.25 3.18
N GLY A 74 3.41 -13.61 4.24
CA GLY A 74 4.61 -14.04 4.96
C GLY A 74 5.83 -14.09 4.03
N HIS A 75 6.57 -15.20 4.03
CA HIS A 75 7.76 -15.37 3.19
C HIS A 75 7.48 -15.28 1.67
N PHE A 76 6.26 -15.56 1.22
CA PHE A 76 5.89 -15.36 -0.19
C PHE A 76 5.93 -13.89 -0.59
N ALA A 77 5.71 -12.96 0.34
CA ALA A 77 5.82 -11.52 0.08
C ALA A 77 7.24 -11.15 -0.34
N SER A 78 8.25 -11.66 0.36
CA SER A 78 9.66 -11.42 0.02
C SER A 78 10.03 -12.03 -1.34
N HIS A 79 9.56 -13.25 -1.64
CA HIS A 79 9.78 -13.88 -2.94
C HIS A 79 9.13 -13.06 -4.07
N LEU A 80 7.89 -12.60 -3.87
CA LEU A 80 7.22 -11.72 -4.82
C LEU A 80 8.01 -10.43 -5.05
N ALA A 81 8.49 -9.79 -3.99
CA ALA A 81 9.29 -8.58 -4.10
C ALA A 81 10.60 -8.82 -4.87
N ASP A 82 11.25 -9.96 -4.64
CA ASP A 82 12.47 -10.33 -5.35
C ASP A 82 12.22 -10.67 -6.83
N ASP A 83 11.13 -11.37 -7.15
CA ASP A 83 10.77 -11.68 -8.53
C ASP A 83 10.34 -10.44 -9.32
N VAL A 84 9.60 -9.53 -8.69
CA VAL A 84 9.02 -8.34 -9.35
C VAL A 84 10.02 -7.18 -9.40
N LEU A 85 10.80 -6.96 -8.35
CA LEU A 85 11.70 -5.81 -8.22
C LEU A 85 13.18 -6.18 -8.34
N GLY A 86 13.52 -7.47 -8.39
CA GLY A 86 14.91 -7.96 -8.34
C GLY A 86 15.81 -7.40 -9.44
N GLY A 87 15.25 -7.16 -10.63
CA GLY A 87 15.96 -6.54 -11.75
C GLY A 87 16.56 -5.16 -11.45
N LEU A 88 16.01 -4.43 -10.48
CA LEU A 88 16.56 -3.15 -10.01
C LEU A 88 17.85 -3.30 -9.19
N ARG A 89 18.19 -4.53 -8.75
CA ARG A 89 19.43 -4.85 -8.04
C ARG A 89 20.53 -5.32 -8.98
N ALA A 90 20.29 -5.36 -10.30
CA ALA A 90 21.27 -5.77 -11.28
C ALA A 90 22.56 -4.92 -11.19
N ALA A 91 23.70 -5.57 -11.43
CA ALA A 91 24.99 -4.90 -11.46
C ALA A 91 24.99 -3.80 -12.54
N GLY A 92 25.38 -2.58 -12.15
CA GLY A 92 25.43 -1.42 -13.05
C GLY A 92 24.23 -0.47 -12.97
N VAL A 93 23.21 -0.76 -12.16
CA VAL A 93 22.13 0.20 -11.84
C VAL A 93 22.52 1.00 -10.59
N PRO A 94 22.81 2.31 -10.69
CA PRO A 94 23.15 3.13 -9.53
C PRO A 94 22.00 3.21 -8.53
N ALA A 95 22.30 3.27 -7.23
CA ALA A 95 21.29 3.36 -6.17
C ALA A 95 20.32 4.55 -6.36
N ALA A 96 20.86 5.70 -6.77
CA ALA A 96 20.06 6.90 -7.05
C ALA A 96 19.15 6.75 -8.29
N GLU A 97 19.54 5.95 -9.28
CA GLU A 97 18.65 5.62 -10.40
C GLU A 97 17.50 4.75 -9.92
N ARG A 98 17.81 3.65 -9.21
CA ARG A 98 16.82 2.75 -8.62
C ARG A 98 15.79 3.51 -7.78
N GLU A 99 16.25 4.41 -6.91
CA GLU A 99 15.38 5.21 -6.05
C GLU A 99 14.43 6.10 -6.86
N ARG A 100 14.93 6.82 -7.87
CA ARG A 100 14.09 7.64 -8.77
C ARG A 100 13.05 6.82 -9.53
N LEU A 101 13.42 5.60 -9.98
CA LEU A 101 12.50 4.72 -10.69
C LEU A 101 11.37 4.26 -9.76
N LEU A 102 11.72 3.81 -8.54
CA LEU A 102 10.75 3.40 -7.52
C LEU A 102 9.86 4.55 -7.05
N GLU A 103 10.42 5.73 -6.83
CA GLU A 103 9.67 6.95 -6.52
C GLU A 103 8.63 7.24 -7.61
N THR A 104 9.03 7.10 -8.88
CA THR A 104 8.12 7.34 -10.00
C THR A 104 6.98 6.32 -10.05
N VAL A 105 7.27 5.04 -9.81
CA VAL A 105 6.24 3.98 -9.74
C VAL A 105 5.31 4.20 -8.55
N ARG A 106 5.84 4.51 -7.35
CA ARG A 106 5.01 4.80 -6.17
C ARG A 106 4.08 5.98 -6.39
N ALA A 107 4.61 7.09 -6.92
CA ALA A 107 3.81 8.28 -7.21
C ALA A 107 2.72 8.01 -8.26
N HIS A 108 2.97 7.10 -9.20
CA HIS A 108 1.98 6.71 -10.19
C HIS A 108 0.84 5.86 -9.60
N LEU A 109 1.20 4.87 -8.79
CA LEU A 109 0.25 3.97 -8.11
C LEU A 109 -0.59 4.68 -7.05
N ALA A 110 -0.02 5.68 -6.36
CA ALA A 110 -0.74 6.46 -5.36
C ALA A 110 -1.75 7.44 -5.97
N GLY A 111 -1.58 7.83 -7.24
CA GLY A 111 -2.49 8.72 -7.96
C GLY A 111 -3.52 7.96 -8.81
N SER A 112 -4.08 8.63 -9.81
CA SER A 112 -5.06 8.00 -10.73
C SER A 112 -4.47 7.04 -11.77
N GLY A 113 -3.15 6.76 -11.74
CA GLY A 113 -2.45 6.11 -12.85
C GLY A 113 -2.28 7.00 -14.08
N SER A 114 -2.43 8.32 -13.94
CA SER A 114 -2.20 9.28 -15.04
C SER A 114 -0.75 9.74 -15.10
N ILE A 115 -0.11 9.62 -16.26
CA ILE A 115 1.26 10.13 -16.50
C ILE A 115 1.34 11.64 -16.23
N ALA A 116 0.30 12.40 -16.59
CA ALA A 116 0.28 13.84 -16.37
C ALA A 116 0.22 14.18 -14.87
N GLU A 117 -0.51 13.38 -14.09
CA GLU A 117 -0.58 13.56 -12.66
C GLU A 117 0.74 13.19 -11.98
N THR A 118 1.33 12.05 -12.34
CA THR A 118 2.64 11.62 -11.85
C THR A 118 3.72 12.66 -12.16
N ALA A 119 3.73 13.20 -13.37
CA ALA A 119 4.68 14.23 -13.77
C ALA A 119 4.56 15.49 -12.91
N ARG A 120 3.33 15.92 -12.60
CA ARG A 120 3.05 17.05 -11.72
C ARG A 120 3.48 16.77 -10.28
N ALA A 121 3.17 15.59 -9.76
CA ALA A 121 3.54 15.18 -8.41
C ALA A 121 5.05 15.13 -8.19
N LEU A 122 5.80 14.76 -9.24
CA LEU A 122 7.27 14.66 -9.21
C LEU A 122 7.99 15.89 -9.76
N TYR A 123 7.25 16.97 -10.04
CA TYR A 123 7.80 18.22 -10.60
C TYR A 123 8.70 18.00 -11.83
N CYS A 124 8.30 17.08 -12.72
CA CYS A 124 9.06 16.76 -13.93
C CYS A 124 8.17 16.78 -15.19
N HIS A 125 8.79 16.68 -16.36
CA HIS A 125 8.04 16.58 -17.61
C HIS A 125 7.48 15.17 -17.82
N ARG A 126 6.34 15.05 -18.53
CA ARG A 126 5.73 13.73 -18.85
C ARG A 126 6.67 12.77 -19.59
N ASN A 127 7.59 13.31 -20.39
CA ASN A 127 8.57 12.51 -21.12
C ASN A 127 9.53 11.81 -20.15
N THR A 128 9.91 12.49 -19.07
CA THR A 128 10.76 11.92 -18.02
C THR A 128 10.06 10.75 -17.33
N VAL A 129 8.76 10.88 -17.02
CA VAL A 129 7.97 9.77 -16.44
C VAL A 129 7.94 8.58 -17.40
N GLN A 130 7.65 8.81 -18.69
CA GLN A 130 7.64 7.75 -19.69
C GLN A 130 9.00 7.06 -19.85
N GLN A 131 10.08 7.84 -19.88
CA GLN A 131 11.45 7.30 -19.92
C GLN A 131 11.75 6.45 -18.69
N ARG A 132 11.35 6.90 -17.50
CA ARG A 132 11.51 6.14 -16.27
C ARG A 132 10.69 4.85 -16.27
N PHE A 133 9.46 4.86 -16.80
CA PHE A 133 8.66 3.63 -16.96
C PHE A 133 9.27 2.66 -17.96
N ALA A 134 9.76 3.14 -19.11
CA ALA A 134 10.47 2.31 -20.07
C ALA A 134 11.71 1.68 -19.43
N ARG A 135 12.50 2.48 -18.71
CA ARG A 135 13.68 2.00 -17.98
C ARG A 135 13.34 0.99 -16.89
N PHE A 136 12.26 1.24 -16.13
CA PHE A 136 11.78 0.30 -15.12
C PHE A 136 11.37 -1.03 -15.75
N HIS A 137 10.66 -0.98 -16.89
CA HIS A 137 10.25 -2.16 -17.63
C HIS A 137 11.44 -2.93 -18.21
N GLU A 138 12.45 -2.25 -18.77
CA GLU A 138 13.69 -2.88 -19.24
C GLU A 138 14.40 -3.67 -18.13
N LEU A 139 14.42 -3.12 -16.92
CA LEU A 139 15.11 -3.74 -15.78
C LEU A 139 14.32 -4.89 -15.16
N THR A 140 12.99 -4.75 -15.04
CA THR A 140 12.14 -5.68 -14.26
C THR A 140 11.28 -6.61 -15.13
N GLY A 141 11.14 -6.31 -16.43
CA GLY A 141 10.17 -6.94 -17.31
C GLY A 141 8.72 -6.51 -17.07
N ARG A 142 8.46 -5.57 -16.14
CA ARG A 142 7.11 -5.17 -15.71
C ARG A 142 6.73 -3.81 -16.22
N ASP A 143 5.58 -3.72 -16.91
CA ASP A 143 5.07 -2.46 -17.40
C ASP A 143 3.96 -1.96 -16.48
N ILE A 144 4.24 -0.89 -15.74
CA ILE A 144 3.31 -0.26 -14.79
C ILE A 144 1.96 0.14 -15.42
N ARG A 145 1.89 0.28 -16.75
CA ARG A 145 0.66 0.64 -17.47
C ARG A 145 -0.24 -0.58 -17.71
N ARG A 146 0.26 -1.80 -17.51
CA ARG A 146 -0.53 -3.03 -17.57
C ARG A 146 -1.17 -3.25 -16.19
N PRO A 147 -2.51 -3.40 -16.09
CA PRO A 147 -3.20 -3.50 -14.80
C PRO A 147 -2.67 -4.61 -13.89
N GLU A 148 -2.35 -5.77 -14.46
CA GLU A 148 -1.82 -6.92 -13.71
C GLU A 148 -0.41 -6.64 -13.15
N ASP A 149 0.48 -6.07 -13.96
CA ASP A 149 1.82 -5.67 -13.50
C ASP A 149 1.71 -4.56 -12.45
N ALA A 150 0.79 -3.60 -12.60
CA ALA A 150 0.56 -2.55 -11.62
C ALA A 150 0.12 -3.11 -10.27
N ALA A 151 -0.79 -4.10 -10.27
CA ALA A 151 -1.22 -4.78 -9.05
C ALA A 151 -0.08 -5.56 -8.37
N LEU A 152 0.70 -6.31 -9.16
CA LEU A 152 1.90 -7.01 -8.66
C LEU A 152 2.93 -6.03 -8.08
N LEU A 153 3.16 -4.91 -8.76
CA LEU A 153 4.10 -3.88 -8.31
C LEU A 153 3.64 -3.22 -7.01
N ALA A 154 2.35 -2.91 -6.88
CA ALA A 154 1.80 -2.36 -5.65
C ALA A 154 2.02 -3.30 -4.46
N LEU A 155 1.76 -4.60 -4.63
CA LEU A 155 1.97 -5.60 -3.58
C LEU A 155 3.46 -5.84 -3.28
N ALA A 156 4.31 -5.91 -4.31
CA ALA A 156 5.75 -6.09 -4.17
C ALA A 156 6.42 -4.91 -3.45
N LEU A 157 5.93 -3.68 -3.66
CA LEU A 157 6.41 -2.50 -2.95
C LEU A 157 6.09 -2.58 -1.45
N ARG A 158 4.86 -2.97 -1.08
CA ARG A 158 4.50 -3.20 0.34
C ARG A 158 5.31 -4.30 0.99
N ALA A 159 5.44 -5.44 0.31
CA ALA A 159 6.22 -6.57 0.78
C ALA A 159 7.70 -6.23 1.06
N ARG A 160 8.27 -5.29 0.30
CA ARG A 160 9.64 -4.82 0.52
C ARG A 160 9.74 -3.86 1.70
N GLU A 161 8.73 -3.04 1.93
CA GLU A 161 8.67 -2.08 3.04
C GLU A 161 8.50 -2.83 4.37
N ASP A 162 7.69 -3.89 4.41
CA ASP A 162 7.54 -4.79 5.56
C ASP A 162 8.84 -5.52 5.92
N ALA A 163 9.63 -5.94 4.92
CA ALA A 163 10.90 -6.64 5.17
C ALA A 163 12.03 -5.71 5.68
N ALA A 164 11.82 -4.39 5.64
CA ALA A 164 12.78 -3.39 6.09
C ALA A 164 12.52 -2.89 7.52
N GLY A 165 11.39 -3.27 8.13
CA GLY A 165 11.02 -2.99 9.53
C GLY A 165 11.13 -4.21 10.43
#